data_AF-A0A2S9XQJ7-F1
#
_entry.id   AF-A0A2S9XQJ7-F1
#
_cell.length_a   1.000
_cell.length_b   1.000
_cell.length_c   1.000
_cell.angle_alpha   90.00
_cell.angle_beta   90.00
_cell.angle_gamma   90.00
#
_symmetry.space_group_name_H-M   'P 1'
#
loop_
_entity.id
_entity.type
_entity.pdbx_description
1 polymer ?
#
loop_
_entity_poly.entity_id
_entity_poly.type
_entity_poly.pdbx_seq_one_letter_code
_entity_poly.pdbx_strand_id
1 'polypeptide(L)'
;MHVALETGRALACLGTLASLCATACSERPTPDPSSTASAPPAIALDDDPHAYITSAAYRRGILERDLVDPEPIYARVRLRHYSLDHARGWDRAPITDWSTLPLTREQAAQIAETKRLPRVEFGATLGAGFGTEQAPTGLPETREAWIALGERVFFEYPMGVAPVLGRALRDGVDLRDYGVLEGVLEHEGAYVGVRLAEHEGHTRIVTTCASCHASRGADGVVSGIRANREFDLARLRLEHGGAHEAQLVDATRAEDLHKLGPGRSDVQHDDVFNPYAFPDFGGIVDMPYLHHTANWYHRGVASLAIRVETVFMTHGRASARPPRVLMWALAEYLRSLPPPPPVAQPSAQSELGRQVFMAEGCDTCHTPPLYTSELRVSLDEMGTDRSAGDSPLRGTGYWRVPSLRGVGGNAPYLHHGAFATLEQMFDPARSEPGHRYALDLQPNERAQLLAFLHTI
;
A
#
# COMPACT_ATOMS: atom_id res chain seq x y z
N MET A 1 12.73 32.22 -52.50
CA MET A 1 12.81 32.14 -53.98
C MET A 1 12.12 30.85 -54.39
N HIS A 2 10.87 30.95 -54.88
CA HIS A 2 10.54 30.71 -56.31
C HIS A 2 11.16 29.38 -56.79
N VAL A 3 10.40 28.35 -57.16
CA VAL A 3 9.38 28.34 -58.22
C VAL A 3 8.41 27.16 -57.98
N ALA A 4 7.12 27.47 -57.96
CA ALA A 4 6.06 26.57 -58.43
C ALA A 4 5.84 26.84 -59.93
N LEU A 5 5.30 25.87 -60.68
CA LEU A 5 4.51 25.94 -61.94
C LEU A 5 4.62 24.53 -62.58
N GLU A 6 3.63 23.86 -63.17
CA GLU A 6 2.21 24.10 -63.45
C GLU A 6 1.66 22.78 -64.06
N THR A 7 0.59 22.20 -63.54
CA THR A 7 -0.80 22.18 -64.06
C THR A 7 -1.11 21.48 -65.39
N GLY A 8 -2.10 20.60 -65.33
CA GLY A 8 -3.05 20.24 -66.40
C GLY A 8 -4.07 19.24 -65.84
N ARG A 9 -5.25 19.66 -65.34
CA ARG A 9 -6.57 19.70 -66.02
C ARG A 9 -6.92 18.37 -66.72
N ALA A 10 -8.10 17.73 -66.60
CA ALA A 10 -9.39 18.11 -66.03
C ALA A 10 -10.37 16.90 -66.06
N LEU A 11 -11.41 16.96 -65.22
CA LEU A 11 -12.81 16.55 -65.43
C LEU A 11 -13.21 15.07 -65.70
N ALA A 12 -14.05 14.59 -64.77
CA ALA A 12 -15.43 14.10 -64.98
C ALA A 12 -15.76 12.60 -64.83
N CYS A 13 -16.84 12.39 -64.05
CA CYS A 13 -17.87 11.34 -64.11
C CYS A 13 -17.60 9.94 -63.51
N LEU A 14 -18.12 9.76 -62.30
CA LEU A 14 -19.20 8.82 -61.95
C LEU A 14 -19.43 7.65 -62.94
N GLY A 15 -19.12 6.43 -62.50
CA GLY A 15 -19.56 5.21 -63.18
C GLY A 15 -18.99 3.94 -62.58
N THR A 16 -19.80 3.28 -61.73
CA THR A 16 -19.89 1.81 -61.55
C THR A 16 -18.62 1.01 -61.24
N LEU A 17 -18.54 0.52 -59.99
CA LEU A 17 -18.18 -0.88 -59.69
C LEU A 17 -18.79 -1.25 -58.32
N ALA A 18 -20.11 -1.38 -58.33
CA ALA A 18 -20.81 -2.23 -57.38
C ALA A 18 -20.67 -3.69 -57.87
N SER A 19 -20.72 -4.62 -56.91
CA SER A 19 -20.64 -6.08 -57.09
C SER A 19 -19.22 -6.65 -56.99
N LEU A 20 -18.79 -6.88 -55.74
CA LEU A 20 -18.07 -8.08 -55.26
C LEU A 20 -17.83 -7.97 -53.74
N CYS A 21 -18.92 -7.81 -52.98
CA CYS A 21 -18.93 -7.97 -51.52
C CYS A 21 -20.28 -8.56 -51.09
N ALA A 22 -20.52 -9.81 -51.48
CA ALA A 22 -21.63 -10.60 -50.96
C ALA A 22 -21.35 -12.08 -51.25
N THR A 23 -20.69 -12.76 -50.31
CA THR A 23 -20.84 -14.19 -49.95
C THR A 23 -19.61 -14.69 -49.18
N ALA A 24 -19.53 -14.36 -47.88
CA ALA A 24 -18.77 -15.12 -46.87
C ALA A 24 -19.09 -14.67 -45.42
N CYS A 25 -20.32 -14.22 -45.17
CA CYS A 25 -20.81 -13.87 -43.83
C CYS A 25 -22.24 -14.41 -43.69
N SER A 26 -22.33 -15.72 -43.43
CA SER A 26 -23.54 -16.49 -43.11
C SER A 26 -23.02 -17.91 -43.02
N GLU A 27 -22.64 -18.43 -41.86
CA GLU A 27 -23.58 -18.92 -40.84
C GLU A 27 -22.89 -18.85 -39.47
N ARG A 28 -23.43 -18.07 -38.53
CA ARG A 28 -23.25 -18.39 -37.11
C ARG A 28 -24.24 -19.51 -36.79
N PRO A 29 -23.84 -20.57 -36.07
CA PRO A 29 -24.80 -21.56 -35.59
C PRO A 29 -25.90 -20.85 -34.80
N THR A 30 -27.15 -21.09 -35.16
CA THR A 30 -28.29 -20.67 -34.35
C THR A 30 -28.17 -21.33 -32.98
N PRO A 31 -28.26 -20.59 -31.86
CA PRO A 31 -28.24 -21.19 -30.54
C PRO A 31 -29.41 -22.16 -30.42
N ASP A 32 -29.13 -23.36 -29.95
CA ASP A 32 -30.12 -24.38 -29.65
C ASP A 32 -31.11 -23.82 -28.60
N PRO A 33 -32.40 -23.66 -28.91
CA PRO A 33 -33.39 -23.13 -27.98
C PRO A 33 -33.67 -24.08 -26.79
N SER A 34 -33.08 -25.28 -26.78
CA SER A 34 -33.10 -26.21 -25.64
C SER A 34 -31.86 -26.14 -24.74
N SER A 35 -30.86 -25.31 -25.09
CA SER A 35 -29.69 -25.06 -24.25
C SER A 35 -29.95 -23.92 -23.27
N THR A 36 -30.76 -24.18 -22.25
CA THR A 36 -30.74 -23.37 -21.02
C THR A 36 -29.53 -23.79 -20.19
N ALA A 37 -28.33 -23.46 -20.67
CA ALA A 37 -27.18 -23.38 -19.77
C ALA A 37 -27.52 -22.25 -18.78
N SER A 38 -28.08 -22.63 -17.63
CA SER A 38 -28.32 -21.70 -16.53
C SER A 38 -27.03 -20.94 -16.30
N ALA A 39 -27.08 -19.61 -16.26
CA ALA A 39 -25.95 -18.81 -15.80
C ALA A 39 -25.42 -19.46 -14.51
N PRO A 40 -24.10 -19.66 -14.37
CA PRO A 40 -23.54 -20.24 -13.15
C PRO A 40 -24.10 -19.45 -11.96
N PRO A 41 -24.49 -20.14 -10.86
CA PRO A 41 -25.10 -19.47 -9.72
C PRO A 41 -24.19 -18.33 -9.26
N ALA A 42 -24.79 -17.18 -8.94
CA ALA A 42 -24.06 -16.03 -8.42
C ALA A 42 -23.27 -16.47 -7.18
N ILE A 43 -21.96 -16.25 -7.21
CA ILE A 43 -21.06 -16.61 -6.10
C ILE A 43 -21.31 -15.61 -4.97
N ALA A 44 -21.55 -16.10 -3.75
CA ALA A 44 -21.62 -15.26 -2.57
C ALA A 44 -20.25 -14.60 -2.32
N LEU A 45 -20.25 -13.29 -2.08
CA LEU A 45 -19.03 -12.48 -1.95
C LEU A 45 -18.87 -11.90 -0.53
N ASP A 46 -19.50 -12.54 0.46
CA ASP A 46 -19.27 -12.28 1.87
C ASP A 46 -17.87 -12.75 2.27
N ASP A 47 -17.33 -12.22 3.38
CA ASP A 47 -16.02 -12.64 3.89
C ASP A 47 -16.01 -14.13 4.22
N ASP A 48 -15.26 -14.90 3.45
CA ASP A 48 -15.09 -16.35 3.62
C ASP A 48 -13.62 -16.72 3.34
N PRO A 49 -12.83 -17.08 4.37
CA PRO A 49 -11.43 -17.46 4.20
C PRO A 49 -11.26 -18.69 3.32
N HIS A 50 -12.19 -19.66 3.39
CA HIS A 50 -12.11 -20.88 2.60
C HIS A 50 -12.37 -20.57 1.12
N ALA A 51 -13.39 -19.77 0.80
CA ALA A 51 -13.65 -19.32 -0.57
C ALA A 51 -12.49 -18.47 -1.11
N TYR A 52 -11.94 -17.55 -0.31
CA TYR A 52 -10.76 -16.77 -0.68
C TYR A 52 -9.56 -17.66 -1.04
N ILE A 53 -9.29 -18.70 -0.27
CA ILE A 53 -8.16 -19.60 -0.50
C ILE A 53 -8.38 -20.49 -1.74
N THR A 54 -9.57 -21.08 -1.86
CA THR A 54 -9.84 -22.17 -2.80
C THR A 54 -10.46 -21.74 -4.13
N SER A 55 -11.21 -20.62 -4.16
CA SER A 55 -12.02 -20.22 -5.31
C SER A 55 -11.45 -19.01 -6.05
N ALA A 56 -10.93 -19.24 -7.26
CA ALA A 56 -10.53 -18.15 -8.16
C ALA A 56 -11.71 -17.26 -8.55
N ALA A 57 -12.88 -17.85 -8.76
CA ALA A 57 -14.07 -17.10 -9.13
C ALA A 57 -14.56 -16.19 -7.98
N TYR A 58 -14.43 -16.62 -6.72
CA TYR A 58 -14.69 -15.76 -5.55
C TYR A 58 -13.75 -14.55 -5.53
N ARG A 59 -12.43 -14.80 -5.57
CA ARG A 59 -11.41 -13.73 -5.58
C ARG A 59 -11.61 -12.77 -6.75
N ARG A 60 -12.00 -13.30 -7.91
CA ARG A 60 -12.32 -12.50 -9.10
C ARG A 60 -13.53 -11.60 -8.86
N GLY A 61 -14.62 -12.16 -8.33
CA GLY A 61 -15.83 -11.40 -8.02
C GLY A 61 -15.58 -10.27 -7.01
N ILE A 62 -14.77 -10.52 -5.96
CA ILE A 62 -14.37 -9.46 -5.01
C ILE A 62 -13.55 -8.37 -5.71
N LEU A 63 -12.54 -8.74 -6.52
CA LEU A 63 -11.72 -7.78 -7.28
C LEU A 63 -12.58 -6.88 -8.17
N GLU A 64 -13.50 -7.45 -8.93
CA GLU A 64 -14.37 -6.70 -9.86
C GLU A 64 -15.41 -5.84 -9.12
N ARG A 65 -15.94 -6.33 -8.00
CA ARG A 65 -16.90 -5.58 -7.16
C ARG A 65 -16.25 -4.38 -6.47
N ASP A 66 -15.00 -4.55 -6.00
CA ASP A 66 -14.39 -3.60 -5.07
C ASP A 66 -13.38 -2.64 -5.72
N LEU A 67 -12.98 -2.87 -6.98
CA LEU A 67 -12.25 -1.84 -7.74
C LEU A 67 -13.16 -0.65 -8.03
N VAL A 68 -12.70 0.55 -7.67
CA VAL A 68 -13.48 1.79 -7.87
C VAL A 68 -13.45 2.25 -9.32
N ASP A 69 -12.28 2.14 -9.95
CA ASP A 69 -12.05 2.54 -11.33
C ASP A 69 -11.20 1.46 -12.03
N PRO A 70 -11.71 0.82 -13.10
CA PRO A 70 -10.98 -0.20 -13.85
C PRO A 70 -9.94 0.40 -14.81
N GLU A 71 -9.93 1.71 -15.06
CA GLU A 71 -9.14 2.34 -16.12
C GLU A 71 -7.64 2.47 -15.83
N PRO A 72 -7.17 2.89 -14.63
CA PRO A 72 -5.74 3.06 -14.37
C PRO A 72 -4.94 1.78 -14.62
N ILE A 73 -3.66 1.89 -15.02
CA ILE A 73 -2.80 0.73 -15.33
C ILE A 73 -2.78 -0.27 -14.16
N TYR A 74 -2.75 0.23 -12.93
CA TYR A 74 -2.84 -0.54 -11.70
C TYR A 74 -4.05 -1.50 -11.68
N ALA A 75 -5.24 -1.00 -12.04
CA ALA A 75 -6.47 -1.78 -12.04
C ALA A 75 -6.49 -2.77 -13.22
N ARG A 76 -6.14 -2.31 -14.43
CA ARG A 76 -6.07 -3.16 -15.63
C ARG A 76 -5.10 -4.34 -15.47
N VAL A 77 -3.93 -4.12 -14.84
CA VAL A 77 -2.98 -5.20 -14.56
C VAL A 77 -3.61 -6.27 -13.66
N ARG A 78 -4.32 -5.87 -12.60
CA ARG A 78 -5.00 -6.82 -11.70
C ARG A 78 -6.14 -7.54 -12.41
N LEU A 79 -6.98 -6.81 -13.13
CA LEU A 79 -8.07 -7.37 -13.93
C LEU A 79 -7.57 -8.29 -15.04
N ARG A 80 -6.35 -8.11 -15.55
CA ARG A 80 -5.78 -8.98 -16.58
C ARG A 80 -5.14 -10.25 -16.03
N HIS A 81 -4.60 -10.22 -14.80
CA HIS A 81 -3.71 -11.27 -14.31
C HIS A 81 -4.18 -12.00 -13.06
N TYR A 82 -4.97 -11.36 -12.19
CA TYR A 82 -5.34 -11.93 -10.91
C TYR A 82 -6.57 -12.83 -11.01
N SER A 83 -6.48 -14.05 -10.45
CA SER A 83 -7.56 -15.05 -10.44
C SER A 83 -8.07 -15.43 -11.84
N LEU A 84 -7.15 -15.48 -12.82
CA LEU A 84 -7.40 -15.92 -14.19
C LEU A 84 -6.41 -17.01 -14.59
N ASP A 85 -6.92 -18.06 -15.25
CA ASP A 85 -6.11 -19.18 -15.71
C ASP A 85 -5.55 -18.96 -17.12
N HIS A 86 -4.38 -18.31 -17.21
CA HIS A 86 -3.64 -18.17 -18.46
C HIS A 86 -2.12 -18.13 -18.19
N ALA A 87 -1.31 -18.17 -19.24
CA ALA A 87 0.15 -18.30 -19.13
C ALA A 87 0.86 -17.20 -18.32
N ARG A 88 0.23 -16.02 -18.18
CA ARG A 88 0.74 -14.91 -17.35
C ARG A 88 -0.16 -14.63 -16.14
N GLY A 89 -1.08 -15.52 -15.82
CA GLY A 89 -1.98 -15.39 -14.68
C GLY A 89 -1.21 -15.58 -13.36
N TRP A 90 -1.48 -14.71 -12.39
CA TRP A 90 -0.78 -14.70 -11.11
C TRP A 90 -1.04 -15.95 -10.27
N ASP A 91 -2.17 -16.62 -10.48
CA ASP A 91 -2.53 -17.87 -9.79
C ASP A 91 -1.60 -19.05 -10.16
N ARG A 92 -0.94 -18.98 -11.33
CA ARG A 92 0.06 -19.97 -11.76
C ARG A 92 1.46 -19.72 -11.20
N ALA A 93 1.70 -18.57 -10.56
CA ALA A 93 2.99 -18.32 -9.91
C ALA A 93 3.23 -19.37 -8.81
N PRO A 94 4.47 -19.86 -8.64
CA PRO A 94 4.80 -20.79 -7.58
C PRO A 94 4.51 -20.16 -6.22
N ILE A 95 4.04 -20.97 -5.27
CA ILE A 95 3.91 -20.55 -3.88
C ILE A 95 5.31 -20.49 -3.28
N THR A 96 5.63 -19.43 -2.56
CA THR A 96 6.84 -19.38 -1.72
C THR A 96 6.44 -19.11 -0.29
N ASP A 97 6.69 -20.07 0.59
CA ASP A 97 6.65 -19.87 2.03
C ASP A 97 8.09 -19.66 2.51
N TRP A 98 8.40 -18.45 2.97
CA TRP A 98 9.77 -18.08 3.31
C TRP A 98 10.03 -18.44 4.77
N SER A 99 11.04 -19.27 5.02
CA SER A 99 11.60 -19.42 6.36
C SER A 99 12.53 -18.23 6.65
N THR A 100 12.29 -17.54 7.77
CA THR A 100 13.05 -16.33 8.12
C THR A 100 13.47 -16.31 9.58
N LEU A 101 14.67 -15.77 9.83
CA LEU A 101 15.19 -15.49 11.17
C LEU A 101 15.31 -13.98 11.39
N PRO A 102 15.10 -13.49 12.63
CA PRO A 102 15.45 -12.11 12.97
C PRO A 102 16.92 -11.84 12.66
N LEU A 103 17.22 -10.67 12.09
CA LEU A 103 18.61 -10.20 11.99
C LEU A 103 19.00 -9.50 13.28
N THR A 104 19.95 -10.07 14.03
CA THR A 104 20.47 -9.46 15.27
C THR A 104 21.58 -8.45 15.00
N ARG A 105 21.84 -7.55 15.95
CA ARG A 105 22.99 -6.63 15.90
C ARG A 105 24.33 -7.36 15.95
N GLU A 106 24.39 -8.50 16.64
CA GLU A 106 25.57 -9.38 16.63
C GLU A 106 25.82 -9.95 15.22
N GLN A 107 24.77 -10.45 14.55
CA GLN A 107 24.88 -10.91 13.17
C GLN A 107 25.26 -9.77 12.22
N ALA A 108 24.73 -8.56 12.43
CA ALA A 108 25.14 -7.39 11.67
C ALA A 108 26.62 -7.06 11.83
N ALA A 109 27.15 -7.11 13.07
CA ALA A 109 28.58 -6.92 13.32
C ALA A 109 29.43 -8.00 12.63
N GLN A 110 28.98 -9.26 12.65
CA GLN A 110 29.64 -10.36 11.94
C GLN A 110 29.62 -10.15 10.42
N ILE A 111 28.52 -9.66 9.86
CA ILE A 111 28.42 -9.32 8.43
C ILE A 111 29.40 -8.20 8.08
N ALA A 112 29.51 -7.18 8.93
CA ALA A 112 30.44 -6.06 8.75
C ALA A 112 31.90 -6.51 8.78
N GLU A 113 32.26 -7.44 9.67
CA GLU A 113 33.62 -7.97 9.79
C GLU A 113 33.96 -8.90 8.61
N THR A 114 33.11 -9.89 8.35
CA THR A 114 33.40 -10.94 7.36
C THR A 114 33.08 -10.54 5.92
N LYS A 115 32.31 -9.46 5.74
CA LYS A 115 31.70 -9.04 4.46
C LYS A 115 30.81 -10.13 3.83
N ARG A 116 30.37 -11.12 4.61
CA ARG A 116 29.56 -12.27 4.14
C ARG A 116 28.29 -12.38 4.98
N LEU A 117 27.22 -12.83 4.34
CA LEU A 117 26.00 -13.19 5.08
C LEU A 117 26.22 -14.54 5.78
N PRO A 118 25.71 -14.72 7.01
CA PRO A 118 25.84 -15.99 7.72
C PRO A 118 25.08 -17.07 6.95
N ARG A 119 25.59 -18.30 6.98
CA ARG A 119 24.80 -19.45 6.55
C ARG A 119 23.78 -19.73 7.65
N VAL A 120 22.51 -19.75 7.28
CA VAL A 120 21.43 -19.96 8.24
C VAL A 120 20.98 -21.42 8.13
N GLU A 121 20.91 -22.11 9.27
CA GLU A 121 20.22 -23.40 9.36
C GLU A 121 18.77 -23.15 9.80
N PHE A 122 17.81 -23.55 8.98
CA PHE A 122 16.38 -23.44 9.27
C PHE A 122 15.88 -24.77 9.86
N GLY A 123 15.14 -24.71 10.98
CA GLY A 123 14.65 -25.92 11.66
C GLY A 123 14.12 -25.69 13.08
N ALA A 124 13.47 -26.72 13.63
CA ALA A 124 12.63 -26.73 14.85
C ALA A 124 13.34 -26.39 16.18
N THR A 125 14.59 -25.95 16.14
CA THR A 125 15.46 -25.74 17.31
C THR A 125 15.50 -24.29 17.79
N LEU A 126 14.77 -23.38 17.15
CA LEU A 126 14.56 -22.02 17.66
C LEU A 126 13.27 -21.99 18.47
N GLY A 127 13.41 -22.00 19.79
CA GLY A 127 12.28 -21.82 20.72
C GLY A 127 11.45 -20.60 20.28
N ALA A 128 10.12 -20.77 20.32
CA ALA A 128 9.08 -19.83 19.86
C ALA A 128 8.70 -19.84 18.36
N GLY A 129 9.12 -20.83 17.56
CA GLY A 129 8.57 -21.03 16.20
C GLY A 129 9.21 -20.15 15.11
N PHE A 130 10.44 -19.69 15.35
CA PHE A 130 11.23 -18.99 14.34
C PHE A 130 11.84 -19.96 13.31
N GLY A 131 11.93 -19.53 12.05
CA GLY A 131 12.60 -20.30 11.00
C GLY A 131 11.83 -21.48 10.42
N THR A 132 10.52 -21.58 10.66
CA THR A 132 9.62 -22.55 10.00
C THR A 132 8.82 -21.89 8.88
N GLU A 133 8.25 -22.71 8.00
CA GLU A 133 7.12 -22.32 7.15
C GLU A 133 6.06 -21.61 8.03
N GLN A 134 5.53 -20.50 7.53
CA GLN A 134 4.54 -19.71 8.28
C GLN A 134 3.11 -20.19 8.00
N ALA A 135 2.87 -20.80 6.83
CA ALA A 135 1.56 -21.32 6.49
C ALA A 135 1.22 -22.51 7.41
N PRO A 136 0.12 -22.44 8.17
CA PRO A 136 -0.28 -23.54 9.01
C PRO A 136 -0.78 -24.72 8.17
N THR A 137 -0.65 -25.94 8.69
CA THR A 137 -1.15 -27.17 8.05
C THR A 137 -2.68 -27.25 8.03
N GLY A 138 -3.35 -26.53 8.94
CA GLY A 138 -4.81 -26.36 9.00
C GLY A 138 -5.18 -24.89 9.12
N LEU A 139 -6.43 -24.55 8.77
CA LEU A 139 -6.91 -23.18 8.92
C LEU A 139 -7.16 -22.84 10.40
N PRO A 140 -6.82 -21.62 10.85
CA PRO A 140 -7.25 -21.15 12.17
C PRO A 140 -8.77 -21.21 12.34
N GLU A 141 -9.21 -21.70 13.51
CA GLU A 141 -10.64 -21.88 13.83
C GLU A 141 -11.28 -20.65 14.49
N THR A 142 -10.47 -19.75 15.05
CA THR A 142 -10.94 -18.53 15.74
C THR A 142 -10.35 -17.27 15.11
N ARG A 143 -11.05 -16.15 15.29
CA ARG A 143 -10.59 -14.84 14.80
C ARG A 143 -9.28 -14.41 15.47
N GLU A 144 -9.13 -14.70 16.76
CA GLU A 144 -7.91 -14.40 17.52
C GLU A 144 -6.70 -15.16 16.95
N ALA A 145 -6.89 -16.42 16.55
CA ALA A 145 -5.84 -17.20 15.91
C ALA A 145 -5.48 -16.67 14.51
N TRP A 146 -6.47 -16.16 13.75
CA TRP A 146 -6.22 -15.45 12.48
C TRP A 146 -5.42 -14.16 12.69
N ILE A 147 -5.79 -13.36 13.69
CA ILE A 147 -5.10 -12.11 14.05
C ILE A 147 -3.66 -12.40 14.47
N ALA A 148 -3.43 -13.38 15.33
CA ALA A 148 -2.09 -13.76 15.77
C ALA A 148 -1.20 -14.25 14.61
N LEU A 149 -1.77 -15.05 13.68
CA LEU A 149 -1.06 -15.43 12.46
C LEU A 149 -0.76 -14.22 11.58
N GLY A 150 -1.69 -13.28 11.44
CA GLY A 150 -1.50 -12.07 10.65
C GLY A 150 -0.45 -11.13 11.22
N GLU A 151 -0.36 -11.02 12.53
CA GLU A 151 0.68 -10.27 13.22
C GLU A 151 2.07 -10.86 12.91
N ARG A 152 2.20 -12.19 12.99
CA ARG A 152 3.43 -12.87 12.55
C ARG A 152 3.76 -12.56 11.10
N VAL A 153 2.79 -12.61 10.19
CA VAL A 153 3.02 -12.26 8.78
C VAL A 153 3.52 -10.82 8.65
N PHE A 154 2.93 -9.87 9.38
CA PHE A 154 3.33 -8.46 9.34
C PHE A 154 4.79 -8.24 9.77
N PHE A 155 5.26 -8.94 10.81
CA PHE A 155 6.62 -8.80 11.35
C PHE A 155 7.65 -9.73 10.71
N GLU A 156 7.24 -10.89 10.21
CA GLU A 156 8.14 -11.99 9.87
C GLU A 156 8.14 -12.36 8.38
N TYR A 157 7.05 -12.12 7.65
CA TYR A 157 6.93 -12.55 6.25
C TYR A 157 7.58 -11.55 5.29
N PRO A 158 8.51 -11.99 4.42
CA PRO A 158 9.22 -11.09 3.50
C PRO A 158 8.33 -10.46 2.44
N MET A 159 8.40 -9.13 2.32
CA MET A 159 7.93 -8.39 1.16
C MET A 159 8.86 -8.58 -0.05
N GLY A 160 10.15 -8.82 0.21
CA GLY A 160 11.17 -9.02 -0.80
C GLY A 160 12.59 -8.93 -0.25
N VAL A 161 13.56 -9.20 -1.12
CA VAL A 161 14.99 -9.01 -0.82
C VAL A 161 15.30 -7.52 -0.69
N ALA A 162 16.17 -7.16 0.24
CA ALA A 162 16.60 -5.79 0.50
C ALA A 162 18.12 -5.62 0.27
N PRO A 163 18.57 -5.48 -0.99
CA PRO A 163 20.00 -5.41 -1.31
C PRO A 163 20.72 -4.21 -0.68
N VAL A 164 20.03 -3.08 -0.53
CA VAL A 164 20.59 -1.84 0.03
C VAL A 164 20.95 -2.00 1.50
N LEU A 165 20.05 -2.58 2.31
CA LEU A 165 20.34 -2.94 3.71
C LEU A 165 21.51 -3.93 3.77
N GLY A 166 21.52 -4.93 2.89
CA GLY A 166 22.63 -5.90 2.83
C GLY A 166 23.99 -5.27 2.49
N ARG A 167 24.03 -4.20 1.68
CA ARG A 167 25.26 -3.42 1.42
C ARG A 167 25.65 -2.59 2.64
N ALA A 168 24.73 -1.82 3.19
CA ALA A 168 24.97 -1.00 4.38
C ALA A 168 25.54 -1.85 5.55
N LEU A 169 24.95 -3.02 5.82
CA LEU A 169 25.46 -3.95 6.83
C LEU A 169 26.89 -4.41 6.54
N ARG A 170 27.23 -4.70 5.27
CA ARG A 170 28.61 -5.04 4.89
C ARG A 170 29.56 -3.85 5.02
N ASP A 171 29.07 -2.63 4.89
CA ASP A 171 29.86 -1.41 5.10
C ASP A 171 30.07 -1.08 6.59
N GLY A 172 29.44 -1.84 7.49
CA GLY A 172 29.53 -1.64 8.93
C GLY A 172 28.52 -0.64 9.50
N VAL A 173 27.46 -0.36 8.75
CA VAL A 173 26.39 0.55 9.16
C VAL A 173 25.47 -0.10 10.18
N ASP A 174 25.15 0.64 11.24
CA ASP A 174 24.02 0.33 12.12
C ASP A 174 22.74 0.88 11.48
N LEU A 175 21.79 0.01 11.14
CA LEU A 175 20.57 0.43 10.46
C LEU A 175 19.68 1.36 11.32
N ARG A 176 19.92 1.43 12.64
CA ARG A 176 19.23 2.37 13.54
C ARG A 176 19.60 3.82 13.25
N ASP A 177 20.78 4.07 12.70
CA ASP A 177 21.18 5.42 12.28
C ASP A 177 20.23 5.96 11.21
N TYR A 178 19.59 5.06 10.46
CA TYR A 178 18.59 5.35 9.43
C TYR A 178 17.14 5.09 9.90
N GLY A 179 16.92 4.95 11.21
CA GLY A 179 15.59 4.82 11.80
C GLY A 179 14.96 3.43 11.70
N VAL A 180 15.71 2.38 11.35
CA VAL A 180 15.22 1.00 11.54
C VAL A 180 15.09 0.73 13.03
N LEU A 181 13.92 0.27 13.47
CA LEU A 181 13.64 0.04 14.89
C LEU A 181 14.43 -1.16 15.43
N GLU A 182 14.81 -1.09 16.70
CA GLU A 182 15.26 -2.24 17.48
C GLU A 182 14.05 -2.93 18.13
N GLY A 183 14.07 -4.27 18.14
CA GLY A 183 13.07 -5.10 18.78
C GLY A 183 13.07 -4.96 20.30
N VAL A 184 12.03 -5.50 20.92
CA VAL A 184 11.86 -5.58 22.38
C VAL A 184 11.60 -7.02 22.80
N LEU A 185 11.79 -7.31 24.08
CA LEU A 185 11.45 -8.60 24.68
C LEU A 185 12.14 -9.76 23.95
N GLU A 186 11.37 -10.71 23.41
CA GLU A 186 11.87 -11.88 22.68
C GLU A 186 12.65 -11.54 21.39
N HIS A 187 12.63 -10.26 20.98
CA HIS A 187 13.38 -9.71 19.85
C HIS A 187 14.41 -8.65 20.25
N GLU A 188 14.76 -8.55 21.53
CA GLU A 188 15.79 -7.62 22.00
C GLU A 188 17.11 -7.84 21.23
N GLY A 189 17.70 -6.74 20.72
CA GLY A 189 18.90 -6.79 19.90
C GLY A 189 18.69 -7.17 18.44
N ALA A 190 17.45 -7.40 17.98
CA ALA A 190 17.13 -7.59 16.56
C ALA A 190 16.57 -6.34 15.90
N TYR A 191 16.75 -6.20 14.59
CA TYR A 191 16.11 -5.15 13.81
C TYR A 191 14.66 -5.54 13.48
N VAL A 192 13.70 -4.67 13.79
CA VAL A 192 12.28 -4.90 13.47
C VAL A 192 12.08 -4.91 11.96
N GLY A 193 11.50 -6.00 11.47
CA GLY A 193 11.16 -6.16 10.06
C GLY A 193 12.34 -6.30 9.11
N VAL A 194 13.58 -6.49 9.61
CA VAL A 194 14.75 -6.88 8.82
C VAL A 194 15.16 -8.28 9.22
N ARG A 195 15.26 -9.18 8.25
CA ARG A 195 15.40 -10.62 8.51
C ARG A 195 16.42 -11.27 7.59
N LEU A 196 16.93 -12.40 8.03
CA LEU A 196 17.67 -13.35 7.22
C LEU A 196 16.70 -14.40 6.66
N ALA A 197 16.79 -14.73 5.38
CA ALA A 197 15.97 -15.76 4.77
C ALA A 197 16.78 -16.64 3.81
N GLU A 198 16.43 -17.92 3.69
CA GLU A 198 16.91 -18.74 2.60
C GLU A 198 16.03 -18.53 1.37
N HIS A 199 16.66 -18.24 0.24
CA HIS A 199 15.98 -18.19 -1.03
C HIS A 199 16.90 -18.72 -2.13
N GLU A 200 16.44 -19.74 -2.84
CA GLU A 200 17.18 -20.38 -3.93
C GLU A 200 18.59 -20.87 -3.50
N GLY A 201 18.71 -21.43 -2.28
CA GLY A 201 19.96 -21.95 -1.74
C GLY A 201 20.95 -20.89 -1.26
N HIS A 202 20.52 -19.62 -1.16
CA HIS A 202 21.34 -18.52 -0.67
C HIS A 202 20.66 -17.77 0.47
N THR A 203 21.43 -17.39 1.49
CA THR A 203 20.96 -16.46 2.51
C THR A 203 20.82 -15.06 1.93
N ARG A 204 19.66 -14.43 2.17
CA ARG A 204 19.32 -13.07 1.74
C ARG A 204 18.95 -12.23 2.94
N ILE A 205 19.22 -10.93 2.85
CA ILE A 205 18.59 -9.92 3.72
C ILE A 205 17.27 -9.55 3.09
N VAL A 206 16.20 -9.62 3.88
CA VAL A 206 14.83 -9.34 3.44
C VAL A 206 14.17 -8.35 4.40
N THR A 207 13.17 -7.63 3.91
CA THR A 207 12.34 -6.73 4.70
C THR A 207 10.90 -7.22 4.76
N THR A 208 10.22 -6.94 5.86
CA THR A 208 8.78 -7.23 6.06
C THR A 208 7.98 -5.93 6.11
N CYS A 209 6.66 -6.01 6.23
CA CYS A 209 5.79 -4.83 6.38
C CYS A 209 6.24 -3.94 7.54
N ALA A 210 6.66 -4.55 8.65
CA ALA A 210 7.05 -3.86 9.87
C ALA A 210 8.28 -2.94 9.71
N SER A 211 9.14 -3.13 8.71
CA SER A 211 10.28 -2.24 8.47
C SER A 211 9.85 -0.78 8.23
N CYS A 212 8.75 -0.59 7.50
CA CYS A 212 8.22 0.73 7.13
C CYS A 212 6.93 1.08 7.91
N HIS A 213 6.12 0.08 8.28
CA HIS A 213 4.78 0.30 8.82
C HIS A 213 4.63 -0.01 10.32
N ALA A 214 5.73 -0.28 11.03
CA ALA A 214 5.70 -0.41 12.48
C ALA A 214 6.33 0.80 13.16
N SER A 215 5.89 1.10 14.38
CA SER A 215 6.51 2.10 15.24
C SER A 215 6.42 1.65 16.69
N ARG A 216 7.21 2.31 17.54
CA ARG A 216 7.19 2.10 18.98
C ARG A 216 6.20 3.06 19.63
N GLY A 217 5.20 2.53 20.31
CA GLY A 217 4.24 3.29 21.11
C GLY A 217 4.89 3.93 22.34
N ALA A 218 4.16 4.82 23.01
CA ALA A 218 4.61 5.46 24.25
C ALA A 218 4.78 4.47 25.42
N ASP A 219 4.09 3.33 25.35
CA ASP A 219 4.22 2.17 26.23
C ASP A 219 5.45 1.31 25.93
N GLY A 220 6.22 1.65 24.88
CA GLY A 220 7.40 0.91 24.43
C GLY A 220 7.08 -0.29 23.54
N VAL A 221 5.81 -0.57 23.26
CA VAL A 221 5.38 -1.70 22.43
C VAL A 221 5.53 -1.34 20.95
N VAL A 222 6.13 -2.25 20.17
CA VAL A 222 6.19 -2.10 18.71
C VAL A 222 4.94 -2.71 18.09
N SER A 223 4.23 -1.95 17.27
CA SER A 223 2.99 -2.41 16.61
C SER A 223 2.83 -1.82 15.21
N GLY A 224 1.93 -2.39 14.41
CA GLY A 224 1.54 -1.86 13.10
C GLY A 224 0.55 -0.69 13.12
N ILE A 225 0.20 -0.14 14.30
CA ILE A 225 -0.80 0.94 14.42
C ILE A 225 -0.33 2.19 13.67
N ARG A 226 0.92 2.61 13.90
CA ARG A 226 1.55 3.76 13.24
C ARG A 226 2.77 3.32 12.44
N ALA A 227 2.99 3.95 11.30
CA ALA A 227 4.15 3.72 10.46
C ALA A 227 5.44 4.28 11.05
N ASN A 228 6.58 3.78 10.57
CA ASN A 228 7.89 4.23 10.99
C ASN A 228 8.19 5.61 10.38
N ARG A 229 8.11 6.66 11.20
CA ARG A 229 8.40 8.03 10.75
C ARG A 229 9.90 8.34 10.68
N GLU A 230 10.73 7.51 11.30
CA GLU A 230 12.17 7.70 11.37
C GLU A 230 12.92 6.95 10.26
N PHE A 231 12.30 5.95 9.63
CA PHE A 231 12.98 5.14 8.62
C PHE A 231 13.28 5.96 7.36
N ASP A 232 14.56 6.26 7.14
CA ASP A 232 15.07 7.04 6.02
C ASP A 232 15.67 6.13 4.94
N LEU A 233 14.77 5.49 4.19
CA LEU A 233 15.14 4.63 3.08
C LEU A 233 15.87 5.41 1.97
N ALA A 234 15.50 6.67 1.75
CA ALA A 234 16.07 7.48 0.69
C ALA A 234 17.53 7.84 0.98
N ARG A 235 17.84 8.27 2.21
CA ARG A 235 19.23 8.51 2.65
C ARG A 235 20.05 7.23 2.62
N LEU A 236 19.48 6.10 3.05
CA LEU A 236 20.17 4.81 2.99
C LEU A 236 20.54 4.43 1.55
N ARG A 237 19.65 4.70 0.58
CA ARG A 237 19.93 4.50 -0.85
C ARG A 237 20.94 5.50 -1.41
N LEU A 238 20.92 6.75 -0.98
CA LEU A 238 21.92 7.74 -1.42
C LEU A 238 23.33 7.35 -0.97
N GLU A 239 23.46 6.86 0.25
CA GLU A 239 24.76 6.58 0.87
C GLU A 239 25.29 5.16 0.56
N HIS A 240 24.40 4.17 0.46
CA HIS A 240 24.77 2.75 0.32
C HIS A 240 24.11 2.05 -0.88
N GLY A 241 23.46 2.81 -1.76
CA GLY A 241 22.80 2.30 -2.96
C GLY A 241 23.78 1.75 -4.00
N GLY A 242 23.24 0.97 -4.95
CA GLY A 242 24.00 0.44 -6.09
C GLY A 242 23.48 0.96 -7.43
N ALA A 243 24.30 0.88 -8.49
CA ALA A 243 23.98 1.37 -9.84
C ALA A 243 22.71 0.77 -10.47
N HIS A 244 22.23 -0.38 -9.98
CA HIS A 244 21.05 -1.08 -10.48
C HIS A 244 20.21 -1.67 -9.34
N GLU A 245 19.65 -0.83 -8.48
CA GLU A 245 18.65 -1.26 -7.49
C GLU A 245 17.30 -1.58 -8.12
N ALA A 246 17.27 -2.57 -9.02
CA ALA A 246 16.06 -2.98 -9.73
C ALA A 246 15.10 -3.84 -8.87
N GLN A 247 15.05 -3.66 -7.55
CA GLN A 247 14.22 -4.49 -6.64
C GLN A 247 13.63 -3.72 -5.46
N LEU A 248 13.46 -2.41 -5.56
CA LEU A 248 12.98 -1.63 -4.43
C LEU A 248 11.46 -1.48 -4.43
N VAL A 249 10.91 -1.46 -3.21
CA VAL A 249 9.55 -0.99 -2.88
C VAL A 249 9.34 0.47 -3.33
N ASP A 250 10.44 1.18 -3.56
CA ASP A 250 10.54 2.59 -3.90
C ASP A 250 11.05 2.77 -5.35
N ALA A 251 10.31 3.54 -6.13
CA ALA A 251 10.55 3.89 -7.53
C ALA A 251 11.38 5.17 -7.71
N THR A 252 11.73 5.86 -6.61
CA THR A 252 12.40 7.16 -6.66
C THR A 252 13.71 7.08 -7.44
N ARG A 253 13.85 8.00 -8.40
CA ARG A 253 15.07 8.18 -9.20
C ARG A 253 16.20 8.67 -8.30
N ALA A 254 17.44 8.27 -8.61
CA ALA A 254 18.60 8.64 -7.80
C ALA A 254 18.73 10.17 -7.60
N GLU A 255 18.40 10.95 -8.63
CA GLU A 255 18.42 12.42 -8.59
C GLU A 255 17.33 13.02 -7.71
N ASP A 256 16.25 12.30 -7.40
CA ASP A 256 15.13 12.77 -6.57
C ASP A 256 15.19 12.26 -5.13
N LEU A 257 16.07 11.31 -4.82
CA LEU A 257 16.18 10.73 -3.48
C LEU A 257 16.41 11.79 -2.39
N HIS A 258 17.17 12.85 -2.69
CA HIS A 258 17.44 13.94 -1.74
C HIS A 258 16.19 14.78 -1.40
N LYS A 259 15.11 14.64 -2.16
CA LYS A 259 13.82 15.30 -1.93
C LYS A 259 12.93 14.51 -0.96
N LEU A 260 13.24 13.23 -0.72
CA LEU A 260 12.58 12.41 0.28
C LEU A 260 13.26 12.60 1.64
N GLY A 261 12.43 12.66 2.67
CA GLY A 261 12.87 12.55 4.06
C GLY A 261 12.42 11.24 4.69
N PRO A 262 12.70 11.06 5.99
CA PRO A 262 12.26 9.91 6.78
C PRO A 262 10.75 9.63 6.68
N GLY A 263 10.39 8.35 6.70
CA GLY A 263 8.99 7.90 6.71
C GLY A 263 8.24 8.13 5.40
N ARG A 264 8.95 8.36 4.28
CA ARG A 264 8.38 8.61 2.95
C ARG A 264 9.07 7.76 1.89
N SER A 265 8.33 7.45 0.83
CA SER A 265 8.87 6.87 -0.40
C SER A 265 8.00 7.23 -1.61
N ASP A 266 8.51 7.03 -2.82
CA ASP A 266 7.69 7.03 -4.01
C ASP A 266 7.43 5.59 -4.45
N VAL A 267 6.17 5.16 -4.49
CA VAL A 267 5.82 3.77 -4.87
C VAL A 267 5.31 3.67 -6.31
N GLN A 268 5.20 4.80 -7.02
CA GLN A 268 4.70 4.85 -8.40
C GLN A 268 5.88 4.81 -9.37
N HIS A 269 5.94 3.75 -10.19
CA HIS A 269 7.00 3.57 -11.19
C HIS A 269 6.66 4.28 -12.51
N ASP A 270 6.32 5.57 -12.44
CA ASP A 270 5.85 6.39 -13.58
C ASP A 270 6.86 7.45 -14.05
N ASP A 271 8.09 7.42 -13.52
CA ASP A 271 9.14 8.41 -13.77
C ASP A 271 8.80 9.84 -13.30
N VAL A 272 7.77 10.01 -12.46
CA VAL A 272 7.38 11.29 -11.86
C VAL A 272 7.54 11.21 -10.35
N PHE A 273 8.18 12.23 -9.76
CA PHE A 273 8.37 12.28 -8.31
C PHE A 273 7.06 12.56 -7.56
N ASN A 274 6.51 11.51 -6.96
CA ASN A 274 5.16 11.45 -6.39
C ASN A 274 5.21 10.88 -4.96
N PRO A 275 5.79 11.59 -3.99
CA PRO A 275 6.08 11.05 -2.67
C PRO A 275 4.80 10.70 -1.91
N TYR A 276 4.87 9.60 -1.16
CA TYR A 276 3.89 9.25 -0.15
C TYR A 276 4.56 9.13 1.21
N ALA A 277 3.87 9.59 2.25
CA ALA A 277 4.19 9.15 3.60
C ALA A 277 3.81 7.68 3.74
N PHE A 278 4.58 6.92 4.53
CA PHE A 278 4.18 5.56 4.89
C PHE A 278 2.81 5.62 5.60
N PRO A 279 1.78 4.92 5.09
CA PRO A 279 0.47 4.94 5.72
C PRO A 279 0.49 4.20 7.06
N ASP A 280 -0.24 4.78 8.02
CA ASP A 280 -0.65 4.11 9.25
C ASP A 280 -1.74 3.06 8.94
N PHE A 281 -1.75 1.95 9.68
CA PHE A 281 -2.79 0.93 9.56
C PHE A 281 -3.77 0.89 10.74
N GLY A 282 -3.48 1.60 11.82
CA GLY A 282 -4.40 1.77 12.94
C GLY A 282 -5.74 2.33 12.48
N GLY A 283 -6.83 1.65 12.82
CA GLY A 283 -8.18 2.07 12.44
C GLY A 283 -8.47 1.95 10.94
N ILE A 284 -7.75 1.11 10.19
CA ILE A 284 -8.01 0.91 8.75
C ILE A 284 -9.46 0.51 8.46
N VAL A 285 -10.13 -0.15 9.41
CA VAL A 285 -11.55 -0.53 9.31
C VAL A 285 -12.49 0.66 9.21
N ASP A 286 -12.08 1.84 9.67
CA ASP A 286 -12.89 3.05 9.59
C ASP A 286 -12.93 3.60 8.16
N MET A 287 -11.92 3.28 7.33
CA MET A 287 -11.72 3.89 6.02
C MET A 287 -12.54 3.17 4.94
N PRO A 288 -13.47 3.86 4.24
CA PRO A 288 -14.29 3.23 3.20
C PRO A 288 -13.53 2.89 1.92
N TYR A 289 -12.39 3.54 1.69
CA TYR A 289 -11.52 3.27 0.57
C TYR A 289 -10.10 2.91 1.01
N LEU A 290 -9.48 1.97 0.31
CA LEU A 290 -8.06 1.67 0.43
C LEU A 290 -7.24 2.56 -0.52
N HIS A 291 -5.97 2.79 -0.15
CA HIS A 291 -5.02 3.68 -0.82
C HIS A 291 -5.41 5.16 -0.80
N HIS A 292 -4.44 6.08 -0.87
CA HIS A 292 -4.74 7.52 -0.86
C HIS A 292 -5.65 7.94 -2.02
N THR A 293 -5.44 7.38 -3.21
CA THR A 293 -6.22 7.70 -4.42
C THR A 293 -7.61 7.05 -4.47
N ALA A 294 -8.15 6.55 -3.36
CA ALA A 294 -9.49 5.95 -3.28
C ALA A 294 -9.77 4.89 -4.37
N ASN A 295 -8.81 4.01 -4.65
CA ASN A 295 -8.88 3.15 -5.84
C ASN A 295 -9.53 1.77 -5.59
N TRP A 296 -9.91 1.50 -4.34
CA TRP A 296 -10.57 0.27 -3.90
C TRP A 296 -11.59 0.61 -2.82
N TYR A 297 -12.79 0.04 -2.89
CA TYR A 297 -13.70 -0.03 -1.75
C TYR A 297 -13.15 -1.00 -0.70
N HIS A 298 -13.20 -0.60 0.56
CA HIS A 298 -12.83 -1.43 1.70
C HIS A 298 -14.11 -2.02 2.32
N ARG A 299 -14.55 -3.18 1.82
CA ARG A 299 -15.80 -3.79 2.29
C ARG A 299 -15.62 -4.81 3.40
N GLY A 300 -14.46 -5.46 3.44
CA GLY A 300 -14.20 -6.53 4.40
C GLY A 300 -12.78 -7.05 4.36
N VAL A 301 -12.57 -8.18 5.00
CA VAL A 301 -11.30 -8.91 5.04
C VAL A 301 -10.91 -9.36 3.64
N ALA A 302 -11.84 -9.83 2.81
CA ALA A 302 -11.56 -10.27 1.45
C ALA A 302 -11.02 -9.12 0.57
N SER A 303 -11.61 -7.92 0.64
CA SER A 303 -11.13 -6.75 -0.11
C SER A 303 -9.68 -6.43 0.26
N LEU A 304 -9.37 -6.43 1.57
CA LEU A 304 -8.03 -6.14 2.06
C LEU A 304 -7.04 -7.27 1.77
N ALA A 305 -7.45 -8.54 1.88
CA ALA A 305 -6.63 -9.71 1.57
C ALA A 305 -6.18 -9.70 0.10
N ILE A 306 -7.08 -9.39 -0.84
CA ILE A 306 -6.72 -9.20 -2.25
C ILE A 306 -5.81 -7.98 -2.42
N ARG A 307 -6.10 -6.88 -1.74
CA ARG A 307 -5.27 -5.69 -1.81
C ARG A 307 -3.84 -5.99 -1.38
N VAL A 308 -3.61 -6.74 -0.31
CA VAL A 308 -2.27 -7.13 0.17
C VAL A 308 -1.63 -8.19 -0.73
N GLU A 309 -2.34 -9.26 -1.13
CA GLU A 309 -1.80 -10.28 -2.04
C GLU A 309 -1.28 -9.65 -3.34
N THR A 310 -2.03 -8.71 -3.91
CA THR A 310 -1.59 -8.00 -5.12
C THR A 310 -0.45 -7.02 -4.90
N VAL A 311 -0.16 -6.57 -3.66
CA VAL A 311 1.10 -5.87 -3.33
C VAL A 311 2.26 -6.83 -3.49
N PHE A 312 2.22 -8.00 -2.86
CA PHE A 312 3.28 -9.02 -2.97
C PHE A 312 3.52 -9.42 -4.41
N MET A 313 2.45 -9.66 -5.19
CA MET A 313 2.59 -10.00 -6.60
C MET A 313 3.27 -8.89 -7.41
N THR A 314 2.97 -7.62 -7.14
CA THR A 314 3.58 -6.51 -7.89
C THR A 314 5.05 -6.34 -7.49
N HIS A 315 5.37 -6.38 -6.19
CA HIS A 315 6.73 -6.22 -5.68
C HIS A 315 7.66 -7.38 -6.07
N GLY A 316 7.16 -8.61 -5.96
CA GLY A 316 7.84 -9.81 -6.42
C GLY A 316 7.86 -9.95 -7.94
N ARG A 317 7.33 -8.98 -8.71
CA ARG A 317 7.23 -9.03 -10.18
C ARG A 317 6.57 -10.31 -10.70
N ALA A 318 5.60 -10.80 -9.93
CA ALA A 318 4.86 -12.04 -10.14
C ALA A 318 5.76 -13.30 -10.29
N SER A 319 6.97 -13.29 -9.72
CA SER A 319 7.86 -14.47 -9.73
C SER A 319 7.36 -15.58 -8.80
N ALA A 320 6.72 -15.19 -7.69
CA ALA A 320 6.14 -16.07 -6.70
C ALA A 320 4.92 -15.40 -6.07
N ARG A 321 4.06 -16.23 -5.45
CA ARG A 321 2.90 -15.76 -4.69
C ARG A 321 2.96 -16.22 -3.24
N PRO A 322 2.47 -15.40 -2.29
CA PRO A 322 2.35 -15.83 -0.91
C PRO A 322 1.27 -16.91 -0.76
N PRO A 323 1.36 -17.77 0.27
CA PRO A 323 0.25 -18.60 0.67
C PRO A 323 -0.95 -17.72 1.04
N ARG A 324 -2.12 -17.98 0.46
CA ARG A 324 -3.33 -17.16 0.66
C ARG A 324 -3.81 -17.14 2.11
N VAL A 325 -3.63 -18.25 2.82
CA VAL A 325 -3.90 -18.30 4.27
C VAL A 325 -3.18 -17.15 5.01
N LEU A 326 -1.95 -16.83 4.63
CA LEU A 326 -1.19 -15.73 5.25
C LEU A 326 -1.73 -14.36 4.87
N MET A 327 -2.25 -14.19 3.65
CA MET A 327 -2.84 -12.92 3.19
C MET A 327 -4.18 -12.63 3.84
N TRP A 328 -5.00 -13.67 4.06
CA TRP A 328 -6.22 -13.53 4.86
C TRP A 328 -5.88 -13.16 6.31
N ALA A 329 -4.93 -13.89 6.91
CA ALA A 329 -4.47 -13.62 8.28
C ALA A 329 -3.95 -12.19 8.42
N LEU A 330 -3.11 -11.73 7.49
CA LEU A 330 -2.60 -10.35 7.48
C LEU A 330 -3.74 -9.33 7.41
N ALA A 331 -4.76 -9.56 6.57
CA ALA A 331 -5.91 -8.67 6.49
C ALA A 331 -6.73 -8.64 7.80
N GLU A 332 -6.90 -9.77 8.49
CA GLU A 332 -7.52 -9.84 9.83
C GLU A 332 -6.73 -9.04 10.85
N TYR A 333 -5.40 -9.21 10.90
CA TYR A 333 -4.53 -8.43 11.79
C TYR A 333 -4.63 -6.94 11.52
N LEU A 334 -4.46 -6.50 10.27
CA LEU A 334 -4.54 -5.09 9.92
C LEU A 334 -5.90 -4.49 10.30
N ARG A 335 -6.99 -5.22 10.09
CA ARG A 335 -8.34 -4.78 10.50
C ARG A 335 -8.58 -4.82 12.01
N SER A 336 -7.78 -5.57 12.76
CA SER A 336 -7.86 -5.61 14.22
C SER A 336 -7.17 -4.42 14.91
N LEU A 337 -6.27 -3.72 14.20
CA LEU A 337 -5.51 -2.62 14.75
C LEU A 337 -6.43 -1.45 15.13
N PRO A 338 -6.44 -1.02 16.41
CA PRO A 338 -7.26 0.11 16.81
C PRO A 338 -6.74 1.41 16.17
N PRO A 339 -7.59 2.44 16.02
CA PRO A 339 -7.09 3.77 15.69
C PRO A 339 -6.09 4.22 16.78
N PRO A 340 -5.12 5.08 16.41
CA PRO A 340 -4.21 5.66 17.40
C PRO A 340 -5.01 6.37 18.51
N PRO A 341 -4.55 6.29 19.78
CA PRO A 341 -5.25 6.96 20.86
C PRO A 341 -5.18 8.49 20.69
N PRO A 342 -6.23 9.23 21.09
CA PRO A 342 -6.17 10.68 21.21
C PRO A 342 -5.00 11.11 22.09
N VAL A 343 -4.40 12.26 21.76
CA VAL A 343 -3.23 12.79 22.47
C VAL A 343 -3.61 13.80 23.56
N ALA A 344 -4.89 14.17 23.63
CA ALA A 344 -5.44 15.05 24.65
C ALA A 344 -6.80 14.55 25.16
N GLN A 345 -7.14 14.97 26.37
CA GLN A 345 -8.47 14.74 26.95
C GLN A 345 -9.42 15.89 26.57
N PRO A 346 -10.74 15.64 26.45
CA PRO A 346 -11.72 16.68 26.24
C PRO A 346 -11.64 17.81 27.28
N SER A 347 -11.82 19.04 26.83
CA SER A 347 -11.78 20.27 27.63
C SER A 347 -12.81 21.29 27.12
N ALA A 348 -13.01 22.38 27.87
CA ALA A 348 -13.86 23.48 27.41
C ALA A 348 -13.37 24.06 26.06
N GLN A 349 -12.05 24.09 25.82
CA GLN A 349 -11.49 24.57 24.56
C GLN A 349 -11.72 23.59 23.42
N SER A 350 -11.60 22.28 23.65
CA SER A 350 -11.87 21.29 22.61
C SER A 350 -13.36 21.22 22.26
N GLU A 351 -14.27 21.53 23.19
CA GLU A 351 -15.70 21.63 22.89
C GLU A 351 -16.04 22.86 22.04
N LEU A 352 -15.38 24.00 22.30
CA LEU A 352 -15.44 25.15 21.39
C LEU A 352 -14.83 24.79 20.02
N GLY A 353 -13.72 24.04 20.02
CA GLY A 353 -13.09 23.52 18.80
C GLY A 353 -13.99 22.61 17.98
N ARG A 354 -14.82 21.79 18.64
CA ARG A 354 -15.84 20.98 17.98
C ARG A 354 -16.88 21.86 17.27
N GLN A 355 -17.25 23.00 17.85
CA GLN A 355 -18.16 23.95 17.19
C GLN A 355 -17.49 24.61 15.98
N VAL A 356 -16.21 25.01 16.10
CA VAL A 356 -15.42 25.52 14.97
C VAL A 356 -15.33 24.49 13.85
N PHE A 357 -15.04 23.22 14.18
CA PHE A 357 -14.97 22.13 13.21
C PHE A 357 -16.26 21.99 12.38
N MET A 358 -17.43 22.07 13.03
CA MET A 358 -18.72 22.01 12.34
C MET A 358 -19.02 23.30 11.55
N ALA A 359 -18.64 24.47 12.08
CA ALA A 359 -18.86 25.75 11.42
C ALA A 359 -18.02 25.92 10.15
N GLU A 360 -16.80 25.39 10.15
CA GLU A 360 -15.91 25.33 8.98
C GLU A 360 -16.29 24.20 7.99
N GLY A 361 -17.37 23.46 8.27
CA GLY A 361 -17.88 22.39 7.40
C GLY A 361 -16.99 21.15 7.31
N CYS A 362 -16.05 20.97 8.26
CA CYS A 362 -15.12 19.83 8.24
C CYS A 362 -15.85 18.49 8.31
N ASP A 363 -17.01 18.43 8.95
CA ASP A 363 -17.87 17.25 9.09
C ASP A 363 -18.50 16.78 7.76
N THR A 364 -18.52 17.65 6.74
CA THR A 364 -18.99 17.29 5.39
C THR A 364 -18.10 16.20 4.80
N CYS A 365 -16.78 16.31 4.96
CA CYS A 365 -15.83 15.28 4.54
C CYS A 365 -15.53 14.31 5.69
N HIS A 366 -15.21 14.84 6.86
CA HIS A 366 -14.80 14.09 8.04
C HIS A 366 -15.96 13.84 9.01
N THR A 367 -16.95 13.08 8.55
CA THR A 367 -18.21 12.87 9.25
C THR A 367 -18.05 12.01 10.53
N PRO A 368 -18.49 12.48 11.71
CA PRO A 368 -18.50 11.68 12.94
C PRO A 368 -19.39 10.41 12.82
N PRO A 369 -19.15 9.34 13.62
CA PRO A 369 -18.16 9.25 14.71
C PRO A 369 -16.78 8.78 14.26
N LEU A 370 -16.63 8.33 13.02
CA LEU A 370 -15.35 7.86 12.47
C LEU A 370 -14.52 8.97 11.86
N TYR A 371 -15.09 10.17 11.72
CA TYR A 371 -14.47 11.35 11.12
C TYR A 371 -13.91 11.08 9.72
N THR A 372 -14.70 10.37 8.91
CA THR A 372 -14.42 10.01 7.52
C THR A 372 -15.74 9.82 6.78
N SER A 373 -15.69 9.77 5.46
CA SER A 373 -16.87 9.53 4.61
C SER A 373 -16.51 8.74 3.35
N GLU A 374 -17.54 8.34 2.60
CA GLU A 374 -17.39 7.74 1.27
C GLU A 374 -17.16 8.79 0.16
N LEU A 375 -16.97 10.07 0.53
CA LEU A 375 -16.62 11.10 -0.42
C LEU A 375 -15.23 10.85 -1.02
N ARG A 376 -15.12 11.16 -2.30
CA ARG A 376 -13.86 11.22 -3.05
C ARG A 376 -13.60 12.68 -3.38
N VAL A 377 -12.59 13.27 -2.74
CA VAL A 377 -12.26 14.69 -2.88
C VAL A 377 -11.45 14.88 -4.16
N SER A 378 -11.85 15.81 -5.01
CA SER A 378 -11.12 16.09 -6.26
C SER A 378 -9.71 16.63 -5.95
N LEU A 379 -8.75 16.45 -6.87
CA LEU A 379 -7.41 16.98 -6.66
C LEU A 379 -7.39 18.51 -6.52
N ASP A 380 -8.27 19.22 -7.25
CA ASP A 380 -8.39 20.69 -7.18
C ASP A 380 -8.91 21.16 -5.83
N GLU A 381 -9.92 20.49 -5.29
CA GLU A 381 -10.46 20.81 -3.96
C GLU A 381 -9.45 20.50 -2.85
N MET A 382 -8.70 19.39 -2.98
CA MET A 382 -7.64 19.07 -2.03
C MET A 382 -6.46 20.04 -2.13
N GLY A 383 -6.22 20.63 -3.30
CA GLY A 383 -5.24 21.69 -3.52
C GLY A 383 -3.78 21.28 -3.42
N THR A 384 -3.45 20.04 -3.05
CA THR A 384 -2.07 19.52 -3.04
C THR A 384 -1.50 19.38 -4.45
N ASP A 385 -0.20 19.11 -4.56
CA ASP A 385 0.37 18.65 -5.84
C ASP A 385 -0.46 17.46 -6.40
N ARG A 386 -0.71 17.52 -7.70
CA ARG A 386 -1.63 16.63 -8.41
C ARG A 386 -0.94 15.40 -9.01
N SER A 387 0.38 15.39 -9.11
CA SER A 387 1.15 14.40 -9.87
C SER A 387 0.80 12.97 -9.49
N ALA A 388 0.70 12.70 -8.19
CA ALA A 388 0.38 11.40 -7.64
C ALA A 388 -1.09 10.97 -7.91
N GLY A 389 -2.02 11.94 -7.95
CA GLY A 389 -3.45 11.73 -8.19
C GLY A 389 -3.83 11.68 -9.67
N ASP A 390 -3.06 12.35 -10.53
CA ASP A 390 -3.19 12.36 -12.00
C ASP A 390 -2.35 11.26 -12.68
N SER A 391 -1.52 10.53 -11.92
CA SER A 391 -0.66 9.48 -12.47
C SER A 391 -1.47 8.44 -13.25
N PRO A 392 -1.10 8.11 -14.50
CA PRO A 392 -1.76 7.07 -15.28
C PRO A 392 -1.56 5.66 -14.68
N LEU A 393 -0.59 5.50 -13.77
CA LEU A 393 -0.39 4.22 -13.09
C LEU A 393 -1.52 3.91 -12.13
N ARG A 394 -1.83 4.83 -11.21
CA ARG A 394 -2.72 4.54 -10.07
C ARG A 394 -3.66 5.70 -9.71
N GLY A 395 -3.44 6.88 -10.26
CA GLY A 395 -4.28 8.04 -10.06
C GLY A 395 -5.72 7.77 -10.49
N THR A 396 -6.66 8.30 -9.72
CA THR A 396 -8.10 8.23 -10.03
C THR A 396 -8.69 9.62 -10.26
N GLY A 397 -7.88 10.69 -10.15
CA GLY A 397 -8.35 12.07 -10.08
C GLY A 397 -8.96 12.46 -8.73
N TYR A 398 -8.91 11.58 -7.72
CA TYR A 398 -9.46 11.83 -6.39
C TYR A 398 -8.55 11.34 -5.27
N TRP A 399 -8.75 11.94 -4.09
CA TRP A 399 -8.24 11.47 -2.81
C TRP A 399 -9.39 10.91 -1.97
N ARG A 400 -9.11 9.85 -1.20
CA ARG A 400 -10.02 9.41 -0.14
C ARG A 400 -10.01 10.43 0.99
N VAL A 401 -11.13 10.53 1.71
CA VAL A 401 -11.13 11.17 3.03
C VAL A 401 -10.55 10.17 4.06
N PRO A 402 -9.51 10.52 4.83
CA PRO A 402 -9.05 9.68 5.93
C PRO A 402 -9.91 9.84 7.19
N SER A 403 -9.91 8.82 8.06
CA SER A 403 -10.38 8.95 9.44
C SER A 403 -9.49 9.92 10.20
N LEU A 404 -10.11 10.84 10.96
CA LEU A 404 -9.40 11.72 11.88
C LEU A 404 -9.26 11.13 13.29
N ARG A 405 -9.66 9.88 13.52
CA ARG A 405 -9.49 9.25 14.83
C ARG A 405 -8.00 9.08 15.15
N GLY A 406 -7.57 9.67 16.25
CA GLY A 406 -6.17 9.74 16.66
C GLY A 406 -5.32 10.73 15.86
N VAL A 407 -5.92 11.64 15.07
CA VAL A 407 -5.18 12.51 14.12
C VAL A 407 -4.12 13.37 14.82
N GLY A 408 -4.37 13.76 16.07
CA GLY A 408 -3.42 14.55 16.85
C GLY A 408 -2.05 13.91 17.06
N GLY A 409 -1.92 12.59 16.85
CA GLY A 409 -0.65 11.85 16.97
C GLY A 409 -0.15 11.21 15.68
N ASN A 410 -0.72 11.57 14.52
CA ASN A 410 -0.45 10.88 13.23
C ASN A 410 0.39 11.72 12.26
N ALA A 411 1.20 12.63 12.78
CA ALA A 411 2.15 13.36 11.97
C ALA A 411 3.11 12.39 11.23
N PRO A 412 3.56 12.75 10.01
CA PRO A 412 3.21 13.98 9.30
C PRO A 412 1.90 13.88 8.48
N TYR A 413 1.34 15.03 8.09
CA TYR A 413 -0.01 15.13 7.50
C TYR A 413 -0.03 15.23 5.97
N LEU A 414 -1.20 14.89 5.42
CA LEU A 414 -1.49 14.68 3.98
C LEU A 414 -0.79 13.46 3.38
N HIS A 415 -1.16 13.12 2.14
CA HIS A 415 -0.72 11.87 1.49
C HIS A 415 0.81 11.78 1.32
N HIS A 416 1.49 12.92 1.11
CA HIS A 416 2.93 13.01 0.95
C HIS A 416 3.66 13.41 2.25
N GLY A 417 2.91 13.58 3.36
CA GLY A 417 3.47 13.87 4.68
C GLY A 417 4.13 15.24 4.79
N ALA A 418 3.69 16.27 4.08
CA ALA A 418 4.34 17.59 4.06
C ALA A 418 4.45 18.28 5.42
N PHE A 419 3.41 18.18 6.25
CA PHE A 419 3.29 18.98 7.46
C PHE A 419 3.70 18.15 8.67
N ALA A 420 4.68 18.64 9.42
CA ALA A 420 5.16 17.95 10.62
C ALA A 420 4.19 18.12 11.81
N THR A 421 3.33 19.14 11.80
CA THR A 421 2.33 19.38 12.85
C THR A 421 1.01 19.88 12.26
N LEU A 422 -0.09 19.78 13.03
CA LEU A 422 -1.39 20.32 12.62
C LEU A 422 -1.35 21.86 12.53
N GLU A 423 -0.57 22.51 13.39
CA GLU A 423 -0.35 23.96 13.37
C GLU A 423 0.20 24.41 12.02
N GLN A 424 1.19 23.70 11.48
CA GLN A 424 1.75 24.00 10.16
C GLN A 424 0.72 23.78 9.05
N MET A 425 -0.11 22.74 9.16
CA MET A 425 -1.17 22.45 8.18
C MET A 425 -2.24 23.55 8.15
N PHE A 426 -2.56 24.17 9.29
CA PHE A 426 -3.54 25.26 9.41
C PHE A 426 -2.90 26.66 9.46
N ASP A 427 -1.62 26.80 9.14
CA ASP A 427 -0.96 28.10 9.04
C ASP A 427 -1.30 28.77 7.69
N PRO A 428 -1.93 29.96 7.66
CA PRO A 428 -2.19 30.69 6.42
C PRO A 428 -0.92 31.14 5.70
N ALA A 429 0.23 31.18 6.38
CA ALA A 429 1.52 31.51 5.80
C ALA A 429 2.24 30.29 5.20
N ARG A 430 1.68 29.08 5.26
CA ARG A 430 2.31 27.88 4.71
C ARG A 430 2.51 28.00 3.19
N SER A 431 3.70 27.64 2.73
CA SER A 431 4.03 27.61 1.30
C SER A 431 3.60 26.30 0.62
N GLU A 432 3.62 25.22 1.38
CA GLU A 432 3.21 23.90 0.90
C GLU A 432 1.69 23.85 0.79
N PRO A 433 1.12 23.43 -0.35
CA PRO A 433 -0.31 23.49 -0.55
C PRO A 433 -1.06 22.31 0.09
N GLY A 434 -2.36 22.50 0.27
CA GLY A 434 -3.31 21.53 0.80
C GLY A 434 -4.71 22.14 0.83
N HIS A 435 -5.67 21.46 1.46
CA HIS A 435 -7.05 21.95 1.44
C HIS A 435 -7.13 23.30 2.15
N ARG A 436 -7.95 24.22 1.64
CA ARG A 436 -7.96 25.62 2.11
C ARG A 436 -8.83 25.86 3.34
N TYR A 437 -9.57 24.85 3.80
CA TYR A 437 -10.41 24.93 5.00
C TYR A 437 -9.61 25.38 6.23
N ALA A 438 -10.22 26.25 7.04
CA ALA A 438 -9.69 26.78 8.30
C ALA A 438 -8.40 27.63 8.24
N LEU A 439 -7.91 28.03 7.05
CA LEU A 439 -6.74 28.92 6.93
C LEU A 439 -7.02 30.36 7.37
N ASP A 440 -8.26 30.83 7.18
CA ASP A 440 -8.68 32.20 7.50
C ASP A 440 -9.19 32.36 8.95
N LEU A 441 -9.16 31.30 9.76
CA LEU A 441 -9.58 31.33 11.17
C LEU A 441 -8.75 32.31 11.98
N GLN A 442 -9.40 33.00 12.92
CA GLN A 442 -8.71 33.80 13.92
C GLN A 442 -7.82 32.91 14.81
N PRO A 443 -6.72 33.45 15.37
CA PRO A 443 -5.78 32.64 16.15
C PRO A 443 -6.43 31.83 17.29
N ASN A 444 -7.44 32.40 17.96
CA ASN A 444 -8.16 31.70 19.03
C ASN A 444 -9.03 30.54 18.52
N GLU A 445 -9.75 30.72 17.41
CA GLU A 445 -10.58 29.67 16.81
C GLU A 445 -9.73 28.54 16.26
N ARG A 446 -8.57 28.87 15.68
CA ARG A 446 -7.60 27.87 15.24
C ARG A 446 -7.05 27.06 16.41
N ALA A 447 -6.68 27.71 17.51
CA ALA A 447 -6.24 27.02 18.72
C ALA A 447 -7.32 26.08 19.28
N GLN A 448 -8.59 26.50 19.23
CA GLN A 448 -9.74 25.67 19.59
C GLN A 448 -9.89 24.46 18.68
N LEU A 449 -9.87 24.67 17.35
CA LEU A 449 -9.92 23.58 16.37
C LEU A 449 -8.81 22.54 16.61
N LEU A 450 -7.57 23.00 16.80
CA LEU A 450 -6.44 22.12 17.12
C LEU A 450 -6.67 21.35 18.42
N ALA A 451 -7.16 22.02 19.48
CA ALA A 451 -7.50 21.36 20.73
C ALA A 451 -8.57 20.26 20.55
N PHE A 452 -9.53 20.44 19.64
CA PHE A 452 -10.49 19.40 19.28
C PHE A 452 -9.84 18.24 18.51
N LEU A 453 -9.04 18.52 17.49
CA LEU A 453 -8.35 17.50 16.69
C LEU A 453 -7.41 16.62 17.54
N HIS A 454 -6.84 17.15 18.62
CA HIS A 454 -6.05 16.37 19.56
C HIS A 454 -6.86 15.42 20.45
N THR A 455 -8.19 15.60 20.53
CA THR A 455 -9.09 14.80 21.38
C THR A 455 -9.84 13.70 20.65
N ILE A 456 -9.78 13.67 19.31
CA ILE A 456 -10.48 12.68 18.47
C ILE A 456 -9.55 11.59 17.96
#